data_AF-A0A6L5F7S9-F1
#
_entry.id   AF-A0A6L5F7S9-F1
#
_cell.length_a   1.000
_cell.length_b   1.000
_cell.length_c   1.000
_cell.angle_alpha   90.00
_cell.angle_beta   90.00
_cell.angle_gamma   90.00
#
_symmetry.space_group_name_H-M   'P 1'
#
loop_
_entity.id
_entity.type
_entity.pdbx_description
1 polymer ?
#
loop_
_entity_poly.entity_id
_entity_poly.type
_entity_poly.pdbx_seq_one_letter_code
_entity_poly.pdbx_strand_id
1 'polypeptide(L)'
;MVAEPTTAAPDVIEQVLTRLSDTKPGEQELLGFARAYYRRVPAESMGPVPDAVAEVESLFEFIRNRAYEVMVRVFDPTTASHGYEATGTVIEIALPDSPFALDSVLNEIQARQLEVVKLVHPVVGIERTRGELTKVRSARETTNRESVQHYVLDRFLTGEEKESLEQRVFDILHDVRSVVEDFHAMSGRVDRMIDLARIAGSHHSEADVREAIDFLNWLRDDNFVFLGFREYQIEDTAGGRSVSVVPNSGLGILRDAAGSRMAKSTLLSDLPKELAARFEGGDLIVITKTNSMSTIHRRARMDYVGVRLLDADGRTVGEARLLGLYTSRAYMEPASKTPILRRKLDKILVTEDLIEGSHDHKAVIQLFEGFSKHDLFAAPTDALRSELMGLLSLEERQQVKVFVRRDLLKRSISILVSLPRDRFNAPLRKQI
;
A
#
# COMPACT_ATOMS: atom_id res chain seq x y z
N MET A 1 35.06 4.91 43.58
CA MET A 1 35.20 3.56 42.99
C MET A 1 34.45 3.56 41.68
N VAL A 2 35.16 3.87 40.61
CA VAL A 2 34.65 3.82 39.24
C VAL A 2 34.71 2.34 38.85
N ALA A 3 33.57 1.74 38.54
CA ALA A 3 33.53 0.41 37.99
C ALA A 3 34.19 0.45 36.61
N GLU A 4 35.22 -0.38 36.42
CA GLU A 4 35.85 -0.59 35.13
C GLU A 4 34.81 -1.08 34.11
N PRO A 5 34.87 -0.63 32.84
CA PRO A 5 34.05 -1.20 31.80
C PRO A 5 34.50 -2.65 31.58
N THR A 6 33.64 -3.58 31.96
CA THR A 6 33.79 -5.00 31.70
C THR A 6 34.12 -5.20 30.22
N THR A 7 35.29 -5.75 29.97
CA THR A 7 35.82 -6.14 28.66
C THR A 7 34.76 -6.83 27.81
N ALA A 8 34.42 -6.22 26.68
CA ALA A 8 33.52 -6.76 25.68
C ALA A 8 33.97 -8.18 25.27
N ALA A 9 33.02 -9.12 25.23
CA ALA A 9 33.25 -10.43 24.67
C ALA A 9 33.78 -10.28 23.22
N PRO A 10 34.70 -11.14 22.76
CA PRO A 10 35.09 -11.17 21.34
C PRO A 10 33.83 -11.18 20.48
N ASP A 11 33.77 -10.29 19.48
CA ASP A 11 32.59 -10.02 18.67
C ASP A 11 31.96 -11.36 18.22
N VAL A 12 30.74 -11.65 18.67
CA VAL A 12 30.03 -12.92 18.38
C VAL A 12 29.99 -13.15 16.86
N ILE A 13 29.93 -12.06 16.08
CA ILE A 13 30.00 -12.10 14.63
C ILE A 13 31.37 -12.61 14.15
N GLU A 14 32.48 -12.11 14.71
CA GLU A 14 33.83 -12.62 14.39
C GLU A 14 33.97 -14.10 14.74
N GLN A 15 33.41 -14.55 15.86
CA GLN A 15 33.42 -15.96 16.24
C GLN A 15 32.63 -16.83 15.24
N VAL A 16 31.45 -16.38 14.80
CA VAL A 16 30.66 -17.06 13.76
C VAL A 16 31.43 -17.12 12.45
N LEU A 17 32.01 -16.01 12.00
CA LEU A 17 32.78 -15.94 10.74
C LEU A 17 34.04 -16.80 10.80
N THR A 18 34.74 -16.83 11.93
CA THR A 18 35.93 -17.66 12.14
C THR A 18 35.53 -19.13 12.08
N ARG A 19 34.48 -19.52 12.81
CA ARG A 19 33.98 -20.90 12.82
C ARG A 19 33.56 -21.38 11.43
N LEU A 20 32.84 -20.56 10.66
CA LEU A 20 32.50 -20.87 9.26
C LEU A 20 33.74 -21.03 8.38
N SER A 21 34.76 -20.19 8.58
CA SER A 21 36.01 -20.27 7.82
C SER A 21 36.78 -21.56 8.12
N ASP A 22 36.75 -22.01 9.37
CA ASP A 22 37.42 -23.23 9.82
C ASP A 22 36.69 -24.51 9.37
N THR A 23 35.35 -24.53 9.43
CA THR A 23 34.54 -25.70 9.07
C THR A 23 34.28 -25.81 7.57
N LYS A 24 34.27 -24.69 6.84
CA LYS A 24 33.96 -24.60 5.41
C LYS A 24 34.97 -23.72 4.64
N PRO A 25 36.28 -24.04 4.64
CA PRO A 25 37.33 -23.17 4.09
C PRO A 25 37.22 -22.84 2.58
N GLY A 26 36.39 -23.59 1.84
CA GLY A 26 36.11 -23.36 0.41
C GLY A 26 34.85 -22.55 0.12
N GLU A 27 33.97 -22.29 1.10
CA GLU A 27 32.67 -21.62 0.87
C GLU A 27 32.76 -20.10 1.05
N GLN A 28 33.48 -19.44 0.15
CA GLN A 28 33.65 -17.97 0.19
C GLN A 28 32.33 -17.23 0.05
N GLU A 29 31.36 -17.81 -0.67
CA GLU A 29 30.02 -17.28 -0.85
C GLU A 29 29.23 -17.29 0.46
N LEU A 30 29.35 -18.35 1.26
CA LEU A 30 28.74 -18.46 2.58
C LEU A 30 29.32 -17.41 3.53
N LEU A 31 30.64 -17.24 3.52
CA LEU A 31 31.30 -16.21 4.33
C LEU A 31 30.86 -14.79 3.91
N GLY A 32 30.76 -14.54 2.60
CA GLY A 32 30.26 -13.28 2.06
C GLY A 32 28.82 -13.00 2.48
N PHE A 33 27.98 -14.03 2.43
CA PHE A 33 26.59 -13.97 2.88
C PHE A 33 26.47 -13.72 4.39
N ALA A 34 27.19 -14.48 5.21
CA ALA A 34 27.16 -14.33 6.67
C ALA A 34 27.61 -12.92 7.11
N ARG A 35 28.63 -12.35 6.47
CA ARG A 35 29.03 -10.95 6.70
C ARG A 35 27.93 -9.95 6.37
N ALA A 36 27.13 -10.21 5.34
CA ALA A 36 26.01 -9.34 4.98
C ALA A 36 24.82 -9.53 5.92
N TYR A 37 24.51 -10.77 6.29
CA TYR A 37 23.42 -11.15 7.18
C TYR A 37 23.58 -10.54 8.57
N TYR A 38 24.76 -10.69 9.19
CA TYR A 38 25.00 -10.19 10.55
C TYR A 38 25.38 -8.70 10.63
N ARG A 39 25.59 -8.02 9.49
CA ARG A 39 26.08 -6.63 9.44
C ARG A 39 25.32 -5.65 10.35
N ARG A 40 24.02 -5.87 10.54
CA ARG A 40 23.12 -4.99 11.32
C ARG A 40 22.40 -5.72 12.44
N VAL A 41 22.82 -6.95 12.76
CA VAL A 41 22.23 -7.73 13.84
C VAL A 41 22.92 -7.33 15.14
N PRO A 42 22.19 -6.82 16.16
CA PRO A 42 22.78 -6.57 17.47
C PRO A 42 23.31 -7.87 18.07
N ALA A 43 24.48 -7.83 18.70
CA ALA A 43 25.09 -9.02 19.30
C ALA A 43 24.19 -9.67 20.37
N GLU A 44 23.40 -8.87 21.10
CA GLU A 44 22.39 -9.33 22.06
C GLU A 44 21.20 -10.06 21.44
N SER A 45 20.96 -9.88 20.14
CA SER A 45 19.94 -10.61 19.37
C SER A 45 20.49 -11.88 18.72
N MET A 46 21.79 -12.17 18.89
CA MET A 46 22.40 -13.40 18.42
C MET A 46 22.27 -14.49 19.48
N GLY A 47 21.89 -15.70 19.04
CA GLY A 47 21.96 -16.89 19.88
C GLY A 47 23.42 -17.33 20.12
N PRO A 48 23.61 -18.47 20.79
CA PRO A 48 24.91 -19.12 20.89
C PRO A 48 25.59 -19.25 19.52
N VAL A 49 26.91 -19.13 19.48
CA VAL A 49 27.69 -19.20 18.23
C VAL A 49 27.38 -20.44 17.37
N PRO A 50 27.24 -21.67 17.94
CA PRO A 50 26.85 -22.83 17.15
C PRO A 50 25.50 -22.67 16.44
N ASP A 51 24.50 -22.13 17.15
CA ASP A 51 23.14 -21.93 16.64
C ASP A 51 23.12 -20.86 15.54
N ALA A 52 23.88 -19.77 15.74
CA ALA A 52 24.04 -18.73 14.73
C ALA A 52 24.72 -19.27 13.45
N VAL A 53 25.74 -20.12 13.58
CA VAL A 53 26.36 -20.80 12.44
C VAL A 53 25.35 -21.67 11.70
N ALA A 54 24.58 -22.49 12.42
CA ALA A 54 23.59 -23.38 11.81
C ALA A 54 22.44 -22.60 11.14
N GLU A 55 21.96 -21.51 11.74
CA GLU A 55 20.94 -20.62 11.17
C GLU A 55 21.39 -20.04 9.82
N VAL A 56 22.60 -19.44 9.77
CA VAL A 56 23.08 -18.81 8.54
C VAL A 56 23.42 -19.82 7.46
N GLU A 57 23.92 -21.01 7.82
CA GLU A 57 24.12 -22.12 6.88
C GLU A 57 22.79 -22.58 6.28
N SER A 58 21.77 -22.83 7.12
CA SER A 58 20.44 -23.24 6.69
C SER A 58 19.80 -22.22 5.73
N LEU A 59 19.88 -20.93 6.07
CA LEU A 59 19.35 -19.85 5.23
C LEU A 59 20.14 -19.71 3.93
N PHE A 60 21.47 -19.86 3.98
CA PHE A 60 22.29 -19.79 2.79
C PHE A 60 22.00 -20.93 1.82
N GLU A 61 21.79 -22.16 2.31
CA GLU A 61 21.34 -23.29 1.48
C GLU A 61 20.00 -23.02 0.80
N PHE A 62 19.06 -22.37 1.50
CA PHE A 62 17.78 -21.97 0.93
C PHE A 62 17.93 -20.97 -0.23
N ILE A 63 18.87 -20.03 -0.14
CA ILE A 63 19.12 -19.02 -1.19
C ILE A 63 19.98 -19.58 -2.33
N ARG A 64 20.91 -20.48 -2.01
CA ARG A 64 21.77 -21.20 -2.97
C ARG A 64 20.91 -22.02 -3.92
N ASN A 65 19.96 -22.78 -3.37
CA ASN A 65 19.07 -23.67 -4.13
C ASN A 65 17.81 -22.97 -4.66
N ARG A 66 17.89 -21.67 -4.97
CA ARG A 66 16.71 -20.88 -5.33
C ARG A 66 16.16 -21.31 -6.70
N ALA A 67 15.03 -22.02 -6.70
CA ALA A 67 14.38 -22.54 -7.92
C ALA A 67 13.42 -21.54 -8.59
N TYR A 68 12.88 -20.59 -7.83
CA TYR A 68 11.89 -19.62 -8.29
C TYR A 68 12.34 -18.19 -7.98
N GLU A 69 11.73 -17.19 -8.60
CA GLU A 69 12.05 -15.79 -8.28
C GLU A 69 11.64 -15.40 -6.87
N VAL A 70 10.50 -15.92 -6.38
CA VAL A 70 10.05 -15.72 -5.00
C VAL A 70 10.05 -17.09 -4.33
N MET A 71 10.77 -17.22 -3.22
CA MET A 71 10.72 -18.39 -2.36
C MET A 71 10.37 -17.96 -0.95
N VAL A 72 9.47 -18.73 -0.33
CA VAL A 72 9.01 -18.57 1.04
C VAL A 72 9.06 -19.95 1.69
N ARG A 73 9.54 -20.03 2.93
CA ARG A 73 9.37 -21.22 3.76
C ARG A 73 8.96 -20.83 5.17
N VAL A 74 8.03 -21.58 5.76
CA VAL A 74 7.58 -21.39 7.15
C VAL A 74 7.77 -22.69 7.93
N PHE A 75 8.62 -22.66 8.96
CA PHE A 75 9.03 -23.88 9.66
C PHE A 75 9.40 -23.64 11.12
N ASP A 76 9.42 -24.71 11.90
CA ASP A 76 9.91 -24.67 13.29
C ASP A 76 11.33 -25.28 13.28
N PRO A 77 12.39 -24.49 13.56
CA PRO A 77 13.74 -25.02 13.57
C PRO A 77 13.91 -25.99 14.74
N THR A 78 14.64 -27.07 14.49
CA THR A 78 14.97 -28.09 15.47
C THR A 78 16.45 -28.43 15.36
N THR A 79 17.08 -28.78 16.49
CA THR A 79 18.49 -29.18 16.49
C THR A 79 18.76 -30.34 15.52
N ALA A 80 17.83 -31.29 15.39
CA ALA A 80 17.98 -32.46 14.51
C ALA A 80 17.91 -32.13 13.01
N SER A 81 17.01 -31.23 12.60
CA SER A 81 16.79 -30.92 11.18
C SER A 81 17.56 -29.70 10.69
N HIS A 82 17.84 -28.74 11.57
CA HIS A 82 18.38 -27.42 11.21
C HIS A 82 19.65 -27.05 11.98
N GLY A 83 20.00 -27.79 13.04
CA GLY A 83 21.18 -27.51 13.87
C GLY A 83 21.00 -26.39 14.90
N TYR A 84 19.79 -25.81 15.01
CA TYR A 84 19.45 -24.81 16.02
C TYR A 84 17.96 -24.88 16.39
N GLU A 85 17.60 -24.21 17.49
CA GLU A 85 16.22 -23.98 17.91
C GLU A 85 15.94 -22.48 17.99
N ALA A 86 14.67 -22.09 17.82
CA ALA A 86 14.22 -20.71 17.93
C ALA A 86 13.08 -20.59 18.93
N THR A 87 12.75 -19.37 19.32
CA THR A 87 11.67 -19.08 20.29
C THR A 87 10.27 -19.25 19.70
N GLY A 88 10.15 -19.36 18.39
CA GLY A 88 8.89 -19.53 17.68
C GLY A 88 9.10 -19.95 16.23
N THR A 89 8.02 -19.99 15.47
CA THR A 89 8.05 -20.34 14.05
C THR A 89 8.89 -19.33 13.26
N VAL A 90 9.71 -19.84 12.33
CA VAL A 90 10.57 -19.08 11.44
C VAL A 90 9.90 -18.90 10.08
N ILE A 91 10.01 -17.69 9.52
CA ILE A 91 9.65 -17.39 8.14
C ILE A 91 10.91 -16.94 7.42
N GLU A 92 11.22 -17.56 6.30
CA GLU A 92 12.34 -17.16 5.46
C GLU A 92 11.92 -16.91 4.02
N ILE A 93 12.48 -15.84 3.46
CA ILE A 93 12.08 -15.33 2.15
C ILE A 93 13.34 -14.97 1.37
N ALA A 94 13.38 -15.39 0.11
CA ALA A 94 14.40 -15.00 -0.85
C ALA A 94 13.72 -14.52 -2.15
N LEU A 95 14.03 -13.29 -2.55
CA LEU A 95 13.47 -12.67 -3.76
C LEU A 95 14.41 -11.61 -4.35
N PRO A 96 14.26 -11.22 -5.63
CA PRO A 96 14.84 -9.98 -6.14
C PRO A 96 14.51 -8.80 -5.23
N ASP A 97 15.50 -7.93 -4.98
CA ASP A 97 15.30 -6.72 -4.20
C ASP A 97 14.21 -5.86 -4.84
N SER A 98 13.15 -5.60 -4.08
CA SER A 98 11.93 -4.96 -4.57
C SER A 98 11.34 -4.06 -3.50
N PRO A 99 10.86 -2.84 -3.86
CA PRO A 99 10.06 -2.02 -2.97
C PRO A 99 8.87 -2.78 -2.41
N PHE A 100 8.40 -2.35 -1.24
CA PHE A 100 7.20 -2.85 -0.56
C PHE A 100 7.27 -4.28 -0.02
N ALA A 101 8.28 -5.10 -0.37
CA ALA A 101 8.31 -6.51 0.03
C ALA A 101 8.32 -6.68 1.56
N LEU A 102 9.27 -6.04 2.25
CA LEU A 102 9.47 -6.17 3.70
C LEU A 102 8.23 -5.74 4.50
N ASP A 103 7.75 -4.53 4.25
CA ASP A 103 6.60 -3.93 4.92
C ASP A 103 5.30 -4.67 4.59
N SER A 104 5.11 -5.18 3.37
CA SER A 104 3.92 -6.01 3.05
C SER A 104 3.88 -7.30 3.86
N VAL A 105 5.02 -7.98 4.03
CA VAL A 105 5.14 -9.19 4.85
C VAL A 105 4.87 -8.87 6.32
N LEU A 106 5.50 -7.82 6.87
CA LEU A 106 5.29 -7.40 8.26
C LEU A 106 3.82 -7.06 8.54
N ASN A 107 3.15 -6.36 7.62
CA ASN A 107 1.73 -6.04 7.78
C ASN A 107 0.83 -7.29 7.78
N GLU A 108 1.17 -8.33 7.02
CA GLU A 108 0.42 -9.58 7.03
C GLU A 108 0.63 -10.37 8.32
N ILE A 109 1.87 -10.43 8.83
CA ILE A 109 2.18 -11.03 10.13
C ILE A 109 1.38 -10.30 11.23
N GLN A 110 1.42 -8.97 11.26
CA GLN A 110 0.69 -8.16 12.23
C GLN A 110 -0.84 -8.33 12.10
N ALA A 111 -1.36 -8.46 10.88
CA ALA A 111 -2.80 -8.68 10.65
C ALA A 111 -3.31 -10.01 11.23
N ARG A 112 -2.42 -10.97 11.44
CA ARG A 112 -2.68 -12.25 12.12
C ARG A 112 -2.47 -12.18 13.63
N GLN A 113 -2.22 -11.00 14.19
CA GLN A 113 -1.92 -10.78 15.61
C GLN A 113 -0.67 -11.56 16.06
N LEU A 114 0.31 -11.70 15.17
CA LEU A 114 1.61 -12.28 15.45
C LEU A 114 2.63 -11.16 15.63
N GLU A 115 3.59 -11.36 16.51
CA GLU A 115 4.69 -10.42 16.73
C GLU A 115 6.00 -11.01 16.18
N VAL A 116 6.85 -10.14 15.62
CA VAL A 116 8.19 -10.52 15.14
C VAL A 116 9.19 -10.19 16.23
N VAL A 117 9.77 -11.22 16.86
CA VAL A 117 10.76 -11.06 17.94
C VAL A 117 12.19 -10.94 17.42
N LYS A 118 12.46 -11.46 16.21
CA LYS A 118 13.73 -11.27 15.50
C LYS A 118 13.46 -11.04 14.02
N LEU A 119 14.10 -10.02 13.46
CA LEU A 119 14.03 -9.67 12.05
C LEU A 119 15.44 -9.41 11.51
N VAL A 120 15.84 -10.19 10.50
CA VAL A 120 17.09 -9.97 9.77
C VAL A 120 16.75 -9.91 8.28
N HIS A 121 17.11 -8.81 7.61
CA HIS A 121 16.66 -8.57 6.23
C HIS A 121 17.74 -7.95 5.33
N PRO A 122 18.89 -8.62 5.12
CA PRO A 122 19.96 -8.06 4.30
C PRO A 122 19.54 -7.99 2.82
N VAL A 123 20.02 -6.93 2.16
CA VAL A 123 20.08 -6.89 0.70
C VAL A 123 21.49 -7.29 0.29
N VAL A 124 21.60 -8.34 -0.51
CA VAL A 124 22.86 -8.93 -0.96
C VAL A 124 23.00 -8.86 -2.47
N GLY A 125 24.22 -8.64 -2.95
CA GLY A 125 24.52 -8.77 -4.38
C GLY A 125 24.82 -10.22 -4.70
N ILE A 126 24.07 -10.85 -5.60
CA ILE A 126 24.28 -12.26 -5.96
C ILE A 126 24.54 -12.40 -7.46
N GLU A 127 25.56 -13.18 -7.81
CA GLU A 127 25.85 -13.59 -9.19
C GLU A 127 25.56 -15.09 -9.36
N ARG A 128 24.69 -15.41 -10.32
CA ARG A 128 24.40 -16.79 -10.71
C ARG A 128 24.89 -17.08 -12.12
N THR A 129 25.53 -18.23 -12.32
CA THR A 129 25.95 -18.73 -13.63
C THR A 129 25.20 -20.02 -13.90
N ARG A 130 24.34 -20.04 -14.94
CA ARG A 130 23.48 -21.21 -15.26
C ARG A 130 22.59 -21.67 -14.10
N GLY A 131 22.13 -20.73 -13.26
CA GLY A 131 21.29 -21.01 -12.09
C GLY A 131 22.07 -21.24 -10.80
N GLU A 132 23.35 -21.58 -10.87
CA GLU A 132 24.20 -21.82 -9.70
C GLU A 132 24.72 -20.53 -9.10
N LEU A 133 24.64 -20.39 -7.77
CA LEU A 133 25.19 -19.25 -7.03
C LEU A 133 26.72 -19.33 -7.05
N THR A 134 27.34 -18.34 -7.69
CA THR A 134 28.81 -18.31 -7.88
C THR A 134 29.52 -17.24 -7.06
N LYS A 135 28.84 -16.15 -6.66
CA LYS A 135 29.41 -15.10 -5.80
C LYS A 135 28.35 -14.40 -4.97
N VAL A 136 28.73 -14.02 -3.76
CA VAL A 136 28.01 -13.06 -2.91
C VAL A 136 28.88 -11.83 -2.71
N ARG A 137 28.35 -10.65 -3.03
CA ARG A 137 29.04 -9.36 -2.90
C ARG A 137 28.19 -8.33 -2.18
N SER A 138 28.79 -7.18 -1.93
CA SER A 138 28.05 -5.99 -1.48
C SER A 138 26.95 -5.64 -2.50
N ALA A 139 25.72 -5.38 -2.02
CA ALA A 139 24.63 -4.91 -2.88
C ALA A 139 24.96 -3.61 -3.64
N ARG A 140 25.96 -2.84 -3.19
CA ARG A 140 26.43 -1.63 -3.89
C ARG A 140 27.24 -1.92 -5.15
N GLU A 141 27.78 -3.13 -5.29
CA GLU A 141 28.68 -3.52 -6.37
C GLU A 141 27.96 -4.18 -7.55
N THR A 142 26.64 -4.32 -7.47
CA THR A 142 25.83 -4.99 -8.50
C THR A 142 24.43 -4.39 -8.62
N THR A 143 23.84 -4.56 -9.81
CA THR A 143 22.42 -4.29 -10.08
C THR A 143 21.55 -5.49 -9.75
N ASN A 144 22.12 -6.70 -9.70
CA ASN A 144 21.42 -7.93 -9.36
C ASN A 144 21.44 -8.12 -7.85
N ARG A 145 20.42 -7.55 -7.20
CA ARG A 145 20.26 -7.57 -5.74
C ARG A 145 19.15 -8.52 -5.35
N GLU A 146 19.36 -9.21 -4.24
CA GLU A 146 18.34 -10.04 -3.61
C GLU A 146 18.07 -9.54 -2.21
N SER A 147 16.78 -9.42 -1.89
CA SER A 147 16.32 -9.24 -0.53
C SER A 147 16.17 -10.62 0.09
N VAL A 148 16.90 -10.86 1.17
CA VAL A 148 16.75 -12.06 1.99
C VAL A 148 16.13 -11.61 3.30
N GLN A 149 15.12 -12.32 3.78
CA GLN A 149 14.40 -11.94 5.00
C GLN A 149 14.25 -13.18 5.89
N HIS A 150 14.55 -13.02 7.16
CA HIS A 150 14.43 -14.03 8.20
C HIS A 150 13.65 -13.42 9.37
N TYR A 151 12.54 -14.04 9.71
CA TYR A 151 11.64 -13.63 10.79
C TYR A 151 11.56 -14.77 11.80
N VAL A 152 11.60 -14.44 13.09
CA VAL A 152 11.19 -15.34 14.18
C VAL A 152 9.95 -14.76 14.83
N LEU A 153 8.90 -15.57 14.93
CA LEU A 153 7.65 -15.19 15.58
C LEU A 153 7.71 -15.36 17.10
N ASP A 154 6.78 -14.71 17.79
CA ASP A 154 6.60 -14.76 19.25
C ASP A 154 6.08 -16.11 19.78
N ARG A 155 5.57 -16.97 18.89
CA ARG A 155 5.06 -18.29 19.23
C ARG A 155 5.26 -19.30 18.09
N PHE A 156 5.07 -20.57 18.42
CA PHE A 156 4.94 -21.63 17.44
C PHE A 156 3.53 -21.67 16.84
N LEU A 157 3.47 -21.94 15.54
CA LEU A 157 2.25 -22.10 14.77
C LEU A 157 1.94 -23.59 14.53
N THR A 158 0.66 -23.91 14.48
CA THR A 158 0.17 -25.21 14.01
C THR A 158 0.55 -25.45 12.54
N GLY A 159 0.51 -26.71 12.08
CA GLY A 159 0.79 -27.05 10.68
C GLY A 159 -0.07 -26.26 9.69
N GLU A 160 -1.38 -26.18 9.95
CA GLU A 160 -2.33 -25.42 9.13
C GLU A 160 -2.05 -23.91 9.12
N GLU A 161 -1.73 -23.32 10.28
CA GLU A 161 -1.35 -21.90 10.37
C GLU A 161 -0.08 -21.62 9.54
N LYS A 162 0.91 -22.53 9.55
CA LYS A 162 2.15 -22.39 8.78
C LYS A 162 1.90 -22.45 7.29
N GLU A 163 1.20 -23.48 6.81
CA GLU A 163 0.83 -23.61 5.38
C GLU A 163 0.03 -22.41 4.89
N SER A 164 -0.95 -21.97 5.68
CA SER A 164 -1.75 -20.78 5.39
C SER A 164 -0.91 -19.49 5.34
N LEU A 165 0.06 -19.34 6.24
CA LEU A 165 0.94 -18.17 6.28
C LEU A 165 1.93 -18.18 5.10
N GLU A 166 2.53 -19.32 4.80
CA GLU A 166 3.45 -19.50 3.69
C GLU A 166 2.79 -19.12 2.36
N GLN A 167 1.64 -19.72 2.07
CA GLN A 167 0.90 -19.45 0.83
C GLN A 167 0.51 -17.97 0.75
N ARG A 168 0.03 -17.39 1.86
CA ARG A 168 -0.40 -16.01 1.88
C ARG A 168 0.76 -15.03 1.65
N VAL A 169 1.91 -15.27 2.27
CA VAL A 169 3.12 -14.46 2.06
C VAL A 169 3.60 -14.59 0.61
N PHE A 170 3.57 -15.80 0.05
CA PHE A 170 3.88 -16.04 -1.35
C PHE A 170 2.98 -15.23 -2.30
N ASP A 171 1.66 -15.29 -2.10
CA ASP A 171 0.68 -14.54 -2.92
C ASP A 171 0.93 -13.03 -2.83
N ILE A 172 1.18 -12.50 -1.63
CA ILE A 172 1.46 -11.07 -1.42
C ILE A 172 2.73 -10.64 -2.17
N LEU A 173 3.80 -11.44 -2.09
CA LEU A 173 5.04 -11.12 -2.79
C LEU A 173 4.90 -11.21 -4.32
N HIS A 174 4.02 -12.10 -4.81
CA HIS A 174 3.65 -12.15 -6.22
C HIS A 174 2.88 -10.90 -6.67
N ASP A 175 1.96 -10.40 -5.84
CA ASP A 175 1.25 -9.15 -6.07
C ASP A 175 2.22 -7.94 -6.06
N VAL A 176 3.12 -7.87 -5.07
CA VAL A 176 4.18 -6.84 -4.97
C VAL A 176 4.99 -6.81 -6.26
N ARG A 177 5.43 -7.98 -6.72
CA ARG A 177 6.20 -8.08 -7.95
C ARG A 177 5.40 -7.57 -9.16
N SER A 178 4.16 -8.01 -9.32
CA SER A 178 3.30 -7.56 -10.43
C SER A 178 3.14 -6.04 -10.44
N VAL A 179 3.01 -5.42 -9.27
CA VAL A 179 2.95 -3.96 -9.11
C VAL A 179 4.25 -3.27 -9.51
N VAL A 180 5.39 -3.79 -9.06
CA VAL A 180 6.70 -3.18 -9.33
C VAL A 180 7.09 -3.32 -10.79
N GLU A 181 6.85 -4.48 -11.40
CA GLU A 181 7.09 -4.71 -12.84
C GLU A 181 6.23 -3.79 -13.72
N ASP A 182 4.95 -3.60 -13.35
CA ASP A 182 4.02 -2.77 -14.13
C ASP A 182 4.07 -1.29 -13.78
N PHE A 183 4.95 -0.85 -12.86
CA PHE A 183 4.94 0.53 -12.37
C PHE A 183 4.97 1.56 -13.52
N HIS A 184 5.90 1.40 -14.47
CA HIS A 184 6.01 2.29 -15.62
C HIS A 184 4.81 2.17 -16.58
N ALA A 185 4.28 0.96 -16.77
CA ALA A 185 3.09 0.74 -17.59
C ALA A 185 1.86 1.42 -16.98
N MET A 186 1.65 1.30 -15.67
CA MET A 186 0.58 1.96 -14.92
C MET A 186 0.74 3.48 -14.93
N SER A 187 1.96 3.99 -14.78
CA SER A 187 2.25 5.42 -14.91
C SER A 187 1.86 5.95 -16.30
N GLY A 188 2.20 5.23 -17.37
CA GLY A 188 1.76 5.56 -18.72
C GLY A 188 0.24 5.48 -18.93
N ARG A 189 -0.48 4.67 -18.15
CA ARG A 189 -1.96 4.66 -18.17
C ARG A 189 -2.57 5.91 -17.56
N VAL A 190 -1.84 6.67 -16.74
CA VAL A 190 -2.28 7.99 -16.29
C VAL A 190 -2.34 8.98 -17.47
N ASP A 191 -1.40 8.91 -18.43
CA ASP A 191 -1.48 9.71 -19.66
C ASP A 191 -2.73 9.36 -20.48
N ARG A 192 -3.04 8.06 -20.60
CA ARG A 192 -4.30 7.62 -21.21
C ARG A 192 -5.52 8.21 -20.50
N MET A 193 -5.54 8.23 -19.17
CA MET A 193 -6.60 8.85 -18.38
C MET A 193 -6.70 10.36 -18.61
N ILE A 194 -5.58 11.07 -18.74
CA ILE A 194 -5.54 12.50 -19.07
C ILE A 194 -6.13 12.76 -20.46
N ASP A 195 -5.79 11.95 -21.46
CA ASP A 195 -6.34 12.10 -22.81
C ASP A 195 -7.85 11.85 -22.84
N LEU A 196 -8.33 10.87 -22.08
CA LEU A 196 -9.78 10.65 -21.92
C LEU A 196 -10.48 11.85 -21.28
N ALA A 197 -9.88 12.44 -20.25
CA ALA A 197 -10.41 13.65 -19.62
C ALA A 197 -10.49 14.84 -20.60
N ARG A 198 -9.50 14.99 -21.50
CA ARG A 198 -9.52 16.01 -22.56
C ARG A 198 -10.64 15.79 -23.56
N ILE A 199 -10.82 14.54 -24.02
CA ILE A 199 -11.87 14.18 -24.99
C ILE A 199 -13.26 14.45 -24.40
N ALA A 200 -13.46 14.20 -23.12
CA ALA A 200 -14.72 14.45 -22.43
C ALA A 200 -15.06 15.94 -22.26
N GLY A 201 -14.17 16.86 -22.63
CA GLY A 201 -14.34 18.30 -22.40
C GLY A 201 -15.49 18.97 -23.17
N SER A 202 -16.08 18.32 -24.17
CA SER A 202 -17.31 18.83 -24.80
C SER A 202 -18.54 18.73 -23.89
N HIS A 203 -18.50 17.88 -22.86
CA HIS A 203 -19.63 17.55 -21.98
C HIS A 203 -19.41 17.99 -20.53
N HIS A 204 -18.26 18.60 -20.22
CA HIS A 204 -17.90 19.12 -18.90
C HIS A 204 -17.35 20.53 -18.99
N SER A 205 -17.38 21.30 -17.89
CA SER A 205 -16.79 22.64 -17.90
C SER A 205 -15.26 22.56 -18.09
N GLU A 206 -14.68 23.55 -18.78
CA GLU A 206 -13.21 23.62 -18.96
C GLU A 206 -12.45 23.58 -17.62
N ALA A 207 -13.05 24.15 -16.57
CA ALA A 207 -12.49 24.14 -15.23
C ALA A 207 -12.48 22.73 -14.62
N ASP A 208 -13.53 21.95 -14.79
CA ASP A 208 -13.59 20.58 -14.25
C ASP A 208 -12.63 19.64 -15.02
N VAL A 209 -12.47 19.82 -16.33
CA VAL A 209 -11.46 19.09 -17.13
C VAL A 209 -10.04 19.45 -16.70
N ARG A 210 -9.75 20.74 -16.51
CA ARG A 210 -8.43 21.20 -16.06
C ARG A 210 -8.09 20.61 -14.69
N GLU A 211 -9.01 20.68 -13.73
CA GLU A 211 -8.82 20.10 -12.40
C GLU A 211 -8.64 18.58 -12.45
N ALA A 212 -9.37 17.89 -13.32
CA ALA A 212 -9.19 16.46 -13.56
C ALA A 212 -7.77 16.12 -14.05
N ILE A 213 -7.27 16.87 -15.03
CA ILE A 213 -5.92 16.68 -15.58
C ILE A 213 -4.86 17.01 -14.53
N ASP A 214 -5.01 18.13 -13.82
CA ASP A 214 -4.08 18.54 -12.76
C ASP A 214 -4.02 17.49 -11.64
N PHE A 215 -5.17 16.88 -11.28
CA PHE A 215 -5.21 15.79 -10.31
C PHE A 215 -4.48 14.55 -10.79
N LEU A 216 -4.69 14.13 -12.04
CA LEU A 216 -4.00 12.96 -12.60
C LEU A 216 -2.49 13.18 -12.67
N ASN A 217 -2.04 14.38 -13.06
CA ASN A 217 -0.63 14.77 -12.98
C ASN A 217 -0.11 14.73 -11.53
N TRP A 218 -0.88 15.29 -10.60
CA TRP A 218 -0.52 15.29 -9.19
C TRP A 218 -0.33 13.87 -8.66
N LEU A 219 -1.19 12.90 -9.01
CA LEU A 219 -1.01 11.48 -8.65
C LEU A 219 0.34 10.92 -9.14
N ARG A 220 0.71 11.27 -10.38
CA ARG A 220 1.98 10.83 -11.01
C ARG A 220 3.21 11.45 -10.36
N ASP A 221 3.08 12.64 -9.77
CA ASP A 221 4.19 13.37 -9.14
C ASP A 221 4.46 12.91 -7.69
N ASP A 222 4.61 11.58 -7.51
CA ASP A 222 4.88 10.89 -6.24
C ASP A 222 3.81 11.06 -5.13
N ASN A 223 2.59 11.47 -5.50
CA ASN A 223 1.48 11.56 -4.55
C ASN A 223 0.66 10.27 -4.46
N PHE A 224 0.97 9.27 -5.29
CA PHE A 224 0.21 8.03 -5.34
C PHE A 224 1.10 6.80 -5.58
N VAL A 225 0.89 5.75 -4.78
CA VAL A 225 1.44 4.41 -5.03
C VAL A 225 0.47 3.68 -5.94
N PHE A 226 0.87 3.43 -7.19
CA PHE A 226 0.07 2.66 -8.15
C PHE A 226 0.06 1.18 -7.77
N LEU A 227 -1.12 0.60 -7.57
CA LEU A 227 -1.29 -0.82 -7.23
C LEU A 227 -1.95 -1.61 -8.36
N GLY A 228 -2.79 -0.98 -9.18
CA GLY A 228 -3.36 -1.68 -10.32
C GLY A 228 -4.10 -0.74 -11.27
N PHE A 229 -4.20 -1.16 -12.52
CA PHE A 229 -4.97 -0.44 -13.54
C PHE A 229 -5.85 -1.43 -14.31
N ARG A 230 -7.03 -0.98 -14.77
CA ARG A 230 -7.89 -1.75 -15.68
C ARG A 230 -8.88 -0.85 -16.40
N GLU A 231 -9.20 -1.17 -17.65
CA GLU A 231 -10.27 -0.51 -18.40
C GLU A 231 -11.54 -1.36 -18.46
N TYR A 232 -12.67 -0.68 -18.45
CA TYR A 232 -14.00 -1.23 -18.60
C TYR A 232 -14.68 -0.61 -19.81
N GLN A 233 -15.42 -1.41 -20.56
CA GLN A 233 -16.28 -0.95 -21.66
C GLN A 233 -17.74 -1.16 -21.29
N ILE A 234 -18.61 -0.27 -21.77
CA ILE A 234 -20.06 -0.34 -21.61
C ILE A 234 -20.69 -0.36 -22.99
N GLU A 235 -21.46 -1.40 -23.26
CA GLU A 235 -22.04 -1.67 -24.57
C GLU A 235 -23.55 -1.90 -24.46
N ASP A 236 -24.28 -1.45 -25.47
CA ASP A 236 -25.71 -1.75 -25.60
C ASP A 236 -25.89 -3.19 -26.09
N THR A 237 -26.63 -4.00 -25.34
CA THR A 237 -26.97 -5.38 -25.70
C THR A 237 -28.47 -5.54 -25.83
N ALA A 238 -28.93 -6.70 -26.33
CA ALA A 238 -30.35 -7.00 -26.39
C ALA A 238 -31.06 -6.94 -25.01
N GLY A 239 -30.33 -7.17 -23.91
CA GLY A 239 -30.84 -7.10 -22.54
C GLY A 239 -30.69 -5.73 -21.87
N GLY A 240 -30.18 -4.71 -22.58
CA GLY A 240 -29.84 -3.40 -22.05
C GLY A 240 -28.34 -3.15 -21.98
N ARG A 241 -27.92 -2.09 -21.28
CA ARG A 241 -26.51 -1.72 -21.16
C ARG A 241 -25.76 -2.75 -20.31
N SER A 242 -24.64 -3.22 -20.81
CA SER A 242 -23.77 -4.17 -20.12
C SER A 242 -22.37 -3.60 -19.95
N VAL A 243 -21.67 -4.01 -18.89
CA VAL A 243 -20.29 -3.64 -18.61
C VAL A 243 -19.39 -4.87 -18.59
N SER A 244 -18.22 -4.76 -19.18
CA SER A 244 -17.21 -5.84 -19.23
C SER A 244 -15.79 -5.25 -19.11
N VAL A 245 -14.84 -6.10 -18.73
CA VAL A 245 -13.41 -5.73 -18.74
C VAL A 245 -12.91 -5.67 -20.18
N VAL A 246 -12.18 -4.61 -20.52
CA VAL A 246 -11.44 -4.55 -21.78
C VAL A 246 -10.30 -5.57 -21.73
N PRO A 247 -10.23 -6.55 -22.65
CA PRO A 247 -9.20 -7.60 -22.63
C PRO A 247 -7.78 -7.03 -22.58
N ASN A 248 -6.89 -7.66 -21.80
CA ASN A 248 -5.47 -7.29 -21.64
C ASN A 248 -5.21 -5.86 -21.15
N SER A 249 -6.22 -5.16 -20.61
CA SER A 249 -6.04 -3.82 -20.01
C SER A 249 -5.52 -3.86 -18.58
N GLY A 250 -5.55 -5.03 -17.93
CA GLY A 250 -5.22 -5.21 -16.52
C GLY A 250 -3.72 -5.13 -16.23
N LEU A 251 -3.33 -4.37 -15.20
CA LEU A 251 -1.95 -4.22 -14.72
C LEU A 251 -1.89 -4.29 -13.18
N GLY A 252 -0.72 -4.59 -12.62
CA GLY A 252 -0.48 -4.74 -11.19
C GLY A 252 -1.37 -5.82 -10.57
N ILE A 253 -1.99 -5.53 -9.42
CA ILE A 253 -2.95 -6.45 -8.76
C ILE A 253 -4.21 -6.71 -9.60
N LEU A 254 -4.37 -5.98 -10.71
CA LEU A 254 -5.49 -6.11 -11.64
C LEU A 254 -5.09 -6.80 -12.94
N ARG A 255 -3.94 -7.48 -13.02
CA ARG A 255 -3.57 -8.32 -14.18
C ARG A 255 -4.60 -9.42 -14.44
N ASP A 256 -4.98 -10.20 -13.41
CA ASP A 256 -5.95 -11.29 -13.58
C ASP A 256 -7.38 -10.78 -13.72
N ALA A 257 -7.93 -10.92 -14.93
CA ALA A 257 -9.31 -10.57 -15.22
C ALA A 257 -10.30 -11.54 -14.57
N ALA A 258 -9.94 -12.81 -14.33
CA ALA A 258 -10.85 -13.83 -13.81
C ALA A 258 -11.35 -13.51 -12.40
N GLY A 259 -10.53 -12.85 -11.56
CA GLY A 259 -10.94 -12.33 -10.26
C GLY A 259 -11.97 -11.18 -10.30
N SER A 260 -12.33 -10.66 -11.48
CA SER A 260 -13.31 -9.58 -11.63
C SER A 260 -14.73 -10.12 -11.66
N ARG A 261 -15.65 -9.52 -10.88
CA ARG A 261 -17.10 -9.76 -11.04
C ARG A 261 -17.63 -9.38 -12.43
N MET A 262 -16.89 -8.53 -13.15
CA MET A 262 -17.22 -8.04 -14.48
C MET A 262 -16.27 -8.63 -15.54
N ALA A 263 -15.59 -9.76 -15.23
CA ALA A 263 -14.76 -10.47 -16.19
C ALA A 263 -15.57 -10.87 -17.43
N LYS A 264 -16.83 -11.25 -17.19
CA LYS A 264 -17.85 -11.46 -18.21
C LYS A 264 -18.74 -10.23 -18.29
N SER A 265 -19.32 -10.00 -19.48
CA SER A 265 -20.35 -8.99 -19.68
C SER A 265 -21.47 -9.16 -18.63
N THR A 266 -21.73 -8.09 -17.89
CA THR A 266 -22.71 -8.05 -16.81
C THR A 266 -23.67 -6.89 -17.09
N LEU A 267 -24.98 -7.12 -17.04
CA LEU A 267 -25.96 -6.05 -17.24
C LEU A 267 -25.85 -5.04 -16.09
N LEU A 268 -25.98 -3.74 -16.40
CA LEU A 268 -25.97 -2.70 -15.36
C LEU A 268 -27.14 -2.86 -14.38
N SER A 269 -28.27 -3.40 -14.84
CA SER A 269 -29.44 -3.73 -14.01
C SER A 269 -29.17 -4.79 -12.94
N ASP A 270 -28.15 -5.63 -13.13
CA ASP A 270 -27.80 -6.73 -12.22
C ASP A 270 -26.79 -6.28 -11.16
N LEU A 271 -26.25 -5.06 -11.30
CA LEU A 271 -25.37 -4.44 -10.32
C LEU A 271 -26.18 -3.78 -9.21
N PRO A 272 -25.60 -3.64 -7.99
CA PRO A 272 -26.18 -2.77 -6.97
C PRO A 272 -26.46 -1.38 -7.54
N LYS A 273 -27.62 -0.80 -7.21
CA LYS A 273 -28.12 0.45 -7.80
C LYS A 273 -27.09 1.59 -7.77
N GLU A 274 -26.39 1.76 -6.66
CA GLU A 274 -25.36 2.79 -6.50
C GLU A 274 -24.14 2.57 -7.41
N LEU A 275 -23.80 1.30 -7.69
CA LEU A 275 -22.72 0.95 -8.62
C LEU A 275 -23.17 1.13 -10.08
N ALA A 276 -24.41 0.79 -10.40
CA ALA A 276 -24.99 1.00 -11.73
C ALA A 276 -25.05 2.50 -12.07
N ALA A 277 -25.55 3.33 -11.15
CA ALA A 277 -25.66 4.78 -11.32
C ALA A 277 -24.32 5.45 -11.67
N ARG A 278 -23.20 4.89 -11.18
CA ARG A 278 -21.85 5.36 -11.48
C ARG A 278 -21.49 5.24 -12.97
N PHE A 279 -22.07 4.27 -13.67
CA PHE A 279 -21.89 4.05 -15.11
C PHE A 279 -22.95 4.77 -15.96
N GLU A 280 -23.94 5.40 -15.33
CA GLU A 280 -25.03 6.12 -16.01
C GLU A 280 -24.74 7.63 -16.16
N GLY A 281 -23.93 8.23 -15.29
CA GLY A 281 -23.49 9.64 -15.42
C GLY A 281 -22.89 10.26 -14.15
N GLY A 282 -22.57 11.56 -14.19
CA GLY A 282 -22.04 12.36 -13.07
C GLY A 282 -20.67 13.02 -13.38
N ASP A 283 -19.82 13.17 -12.36
CA ASP A 283 -18.48 13.79 -12.50
C ASP A 283 -17.51 13.03 -13.42
N LEU A 284 -16.67 13.76 -14.17
CA LEU A 284 -15.67 13.19 -15.07
C LEU A 284 -14.68 12.23 -14.36
N ILE A 285 -14.24 12.63 -13.16
CA ILE A 285 -13.42 11.82 -12.27
C ILE A 285 -14.25 11.30 -11.11
N VAL A 286 -14.15 9.99 -10.85
CA VAL A 286 -14.73 9.34 -9.69
C VAL A 286 -13.61 8.97 -8.71
N ILE A 287 -13.69 9.49 -7.49
CA ILE A 287 -12.77 9.16 -6.40
C ILE A 287 -13.56 8.51 -5.26
N THR A 288 -13.21 7.28 -4.90
CA THR A 288 -13.85 6.56 -3.79
C THR A 288 -12.89 5.53 -3.20
N LYS A 289 -13.39 4.67 -2.30
CA LYS A 289 -12.63 3.57 -1.71
C LYS A 289 -13.10 2.21 -2.20
N THR A 290 -12.15 1.30 -2.33
CA THR A 290 -12.44 -0.12 -2.51
C THR A 290 -13.00 -0.73 -1.22
N ASN A 291 -13.74 -1.83 -1.36
CA ASN A 291 -14.08 -2.68 -0.22
C ASN A 291 -12.87 -3.50 0.25
N SER A 292 -11.98 -3.85 -0.68
CA SER A 292 -10.76 -4.60 -0.39
C SER A 292 -9.70 -3.70 0.26
N MET A 293 -8.92 -4.29 1.15
CA MET A 293 -7.73 -3.68 1.73
C MET A 293 -6.52 -3.96 0.82
N SER A 294 -5.57 -3.04 0.76
CA SER A 294 -4.25 -3.31 0.20
C SER A 294 -3.52 -4.30 1.10
N THR A 295 -2.89 -5.29 0.47
CA THR A 295 -1.88 -6.17 1.07
C THR A 295 -0.47 -5.67 0.82
N ILE A 296 -0.30 -4.69 -0.08
CA ILE A 296 0.98 -4.09 -0.46
C ILE A 296 1.21 -2.80 0.33
N HIS A 297 2.45 -2.61 0.79
CA HIS A 297 2.98 -1.44 1.51
C HIS A 297 2.36 -1.19 2.90
N ARG A 298 1.05 -1.00 2.97
CA ARG A 298 0.30 -0.82 4.21
C ARG A 298 -1.13 -1.32 4.10
N ARG A 299 -1.66 -1.84 5.20
CA ARG A 299 -3.04 -2.34 5.27
C ARG A 299 -4.04 -1.18 5.36
N ALA A 300 -4.52 -0.71 4.22
CA ALA A 300 -5.52 0.35 4.11
C ALA A 300 -6.51 0.06 2.98
N ARG A 301 -7.74 0.61 3.04
CA ARG A 301 -8.63 0.58 1.87
C ARG A 301 -7.99 1.33 0.72
N MET A 302 -7.94 0.71 -0.45
CA MET A 302 -7.33 1.31 -1.63
C MET A 302 -8.19 2.45 -2.15
N ASP A 303 -7.51 3.49 -2.64
CA ASP A 303 -8.11 4.57 -3.38
C ASP A 303 -8.45 4.09 -4.78
N TYR A 304 -9.69 4.34 -5.16
CA TYR A 304 -10.24 4.11 -6.49
C TYR A 304 -10.27 5.47 -7.20
N VAL A 305 -9.60 5.57 -8.35
CA VAL A 305 -9.66 6.72 -9.24
C VAL A 305 -10.13 6.24 -10.62
N GLY A 306 -11.31 6.69 -11.04
CA GLY A 306 -11.89 6.38 -12.34
C GLY A 306 -12.00 7.61 -13.21
N VAL A 307 -11.63 7.50 -14.49
CA VAL A 307 -11.94 8.49 -15.51
C VAL A 307 -12.96 7.89 -16.47
N ARG A 308 -14.08 8.57 -16.66
CA ARG A 308 -15.13 8.11 -17.56
C ARG A 308 -14.74 8.32 -19.02
N LEU A 309 -15.10 7.34 -19.85
CA LEU A 309 -15.05 7.45 -21.30
C LEU A 309 -16.45 7.85 -21.76
N LEU A 310 -16.57 8.96 -22.47
CA LEU A 310 -17.83 9.47 -23.01
C LEU A 310 -17.87 9.30 -24.53
N ASP A 311 -19.05 9.04 -25.08
CA ASP A 311 -19.30 9.13 -26.51
C ASP A 311 -19.61 10.58 -26.95
N ALA A 312 -19.91 10.76 -28.24
CA ALA A 312 -20.22 12.07 -28.81
C ALA A 312 -21.46 12.73 -28.18
N ASP A 313 -22.40 11.93 -27.66
CA ASP A 313 -23.63 12.39 -27.01
C ASP A 313 -23.46 12.60 -25.49
N GLY A 314 -22.24 12.38 -24.96
CA GLY A 314 -21.91 12.57 -23.55
C GLY A 314 -22.31 11.39 -22.66
N ARG A 315 -22.69 10.25 -23.25
CA ARG A 315 -23.04 9.04 -22.50
C ARG A 315 -21.78 8.28 -22.13
N THR A 316 -21.76 7.71 -20.93
CA THR A 316 -20.61 6.94 -20.46
C THR A 316 -20.54 5.59 -21.18
N VAL A 317 -19.50 5.36 -21.99
CA VAL A 317 -19.25 4.12 -22.76
C VAL A 317 -18.10 3.29 -22.18
N GLY A 318 -17.48 3.74 -21.09
CA GLY A 318 -16.44 2.98 -20.42
C GLY A 318 -15.85 3.73 -19.23
N GLU A 319 -14.86 3.10 -18.61
CA GLU A 319 -14.11 3.68 -17.50
C GLU A 319 -12.66 3.18 -17.48
N ALA A 320 -11.71 4.11 -17.35
CA ALA A 320 -10.32 3.80 -17.03
C ALA A 320 -10.14 3.89 -15.52
N ARG A 321 -9.81 2.76 -14.88
CA ARG A 321 -9.67 2.65 -13.42
C ARG A 321 -8.22 2.50 -13.02
N LEU A 322 -7.82 3.32 -12.07
CA LEU A 322 -6.58 3.20 -11.31
C LEU A 322 -6.88 2.90 -9.84
N LEU A 323 -6.16 1.95 -9.26
CA LEU A 323 -6.17 1.63 -7.83
C LEU A 323 -4.82 1.95 -7.22
N GLY A 324 -4.82 2.46 -6.00
CA GLY A 324 -3.60 2.71 -5.28
C GLY A 324 -3.78 3.24 -3.88
N LEU A 325 -2.73 3.88 -3.37
CA LEU A 325 -2.71 4.51 -2.04
C LEU A 325 -2.06 5.88 -2.15
N TYR A 326 -2.67 6.90 -1.55
CA TYR A 326 -1.98 8.18 -1.38
C TYR A 326 -0.71 8.03 -0.53
N THR A 327 0.36 8.72 -0.93
CA THR A 327 1.66 8.70 -0.24
C THR A 327 1.66 9.62 0.99
N SER A 328 2.70 9.55 1.82
CA SER A 328 2.90 10.51 2.92
C SER A 328 3.01 11.95 2.41
N ARG A 329 3.66 12.16 1.26
CA ARG A 329 3.75 13.46 0.58
C ARG A 329 2.37 14.02 0.27
N ALA A 330 1.50 13.21 -0.32
CA ALA A 330 0.12 13.57 -0.61
C ALA A 330 -0.64 14.03 0.65
N TYR A 331 -0.43 13.39 1.80
CA TYR A 331 -1.07 13.80 3.04
C TYR A 331 -0.50 15.10 3.62
N MET A 332 0.78 15.39 3.40
CA MET A 332 1.43 16.61 3.92
C MET A 332 1.13 17.87 3.09
N GLU A 333 0.79 17.73 1.80
CA GLU A 333 0.46 18.89 0.96
C GLU A 333 -0.82 19.60 1.43
N PRO A 334 -0.93 20.95 1.42
CA PRO A 334 -2.18 21.60 1.82
C PRO A 334 -3.38 21.16 0.94
N ALA A 335 -4.51 20.88 1.56
CA ALA A 335 -5.73 20.47 0.85
C ALA A 335 -6.24 21.59 -0.08
N SER A 336 -6.05 22.85 0.31
CA SER A 336 -6.31 24.04 -0.51
C SER A 336 -5.42 24.18 -1.75
N LYS A 337 -4.33 23.39 -1.86
CA LYS A 337 -3.44 23.35 -3.02
C LYS A 337 -3.62 22.08 -3.87
N THR A 338 -4.17 21.03 -3.26
CA THR A 338 -4.41 19.75 -3.92
C THR A 338 -5.51 19.89 -4.99
N PRO A 339 -5.29 19.48 -6.25
CA PRO A 339 -6.32 19.51 -7.29
C PRO A 339 -7.59 18.75 -6.90
N ILE A 340 -8.73 19.11 -7.48
CA ILE A 340 -10.09 18.73 -7.03
C ILE A 340 -10.46 19.33 -5.67
N LEU A 341 -9.62 19.21 -4.64
CA LEU A 341 -9.91 19.74 -3.31
C LEU A 341 -9.90 21.27 -3.28
N ARG A 342 -8.90 21.90 -3.89
CA ARG A 342 -8.85 23.35 -4.06
C ARG A 342 -10.09 23.88 -4.77
N ARG A 343 -10.56 23.18 -5.81
CA ARG A 343 -11.78 23.53 -6.54
C ARG A 343 -13.04 23.37 -5.70
N LYS A 344 -13.13 22.33 -4.87
CA LYS A 344 -14.24 22.18 -3.92
C LYS A 344 -14.25 23.32 -2.91
N LEU A 345 -13.10 23.67 -2.36
CA LEU A 345 -12.95 24.79 -1.44
C LEU A 345 -13.36 26.11 -2.10
N ASP A 346 -12.85 26.42 -3.29
CA ASP A 346 -13.20 27.64 -4.03
C ASP A 346 -14.71 27.73 -4.29
N LYS A 347 -15.34 26.62 -4.70
CA LYS A 347 -16.81 26.56 -4.89
C LYS A 347 -17.55 26.88 -3.59
N ILE A 348 -17.07 26.38 -2.45
CA ILE A 348 -17.66 26.65 -1.13
C ILE A 348 -17.51 28.12 -0.74
N LEU A 349 -16.30 28.68 -0.86
CA LEU A 349 -16.01 30.07 -0.52
C LEU A 349 -16.87 31.05 -1.34
N VAL A 350 -16.98 30.80 -2.66
CA VAL A 350 -17.81 31.62 -3.55
C VAL A 350 -19.31 31.47 -3.24
N THR A 351 -19.78 30.26 -2.93
CA THR A 351 -21.21 30.03 -2.65
C THR A 351 -21.66 30.72 -1.36
N GLU A 352 -20.79 30.76 -0.35
CA GLU A 352 -21.06 31.37 0.96
C GLU A 352 -20.65 32.85 1.02
N ASP A 353 -20.27 33.46 -0.12
CA ASP A 353 -19.83 34.86 -0.26
C ASP A 353 -18.71 35.26 0.73
N LEU A 354 -17.77 34.34 0.97
CA LEU A 354 -16.70 34.54 1.94
C LEU A 354 -15.55 35.33 1.31
N ILE A 355 -15.46 36.61 1.68
CA ILE A 355 -14.47 37.54 1.16
C ILE A 355 -13.04 37.14 1.57
N GLU A 356 -12.13 37.12 0.60
CA GLU A 356 -10.73 36.79 0.82
C GLU A 356 -10.11 37.64 1.94
N GLY A 357 -9.44 36.97 2.89
CA GLY A 357 -8.76 37.62 4.02
C GLY A 357 -9.67 37.99 5.20
N SER A 358 -10.99 37.89 5.06
CA SER A 358 -11.94 38.03 6.16
C SER A 358 -11.74 36.95 7.24
N HIS A 359 -12.35 37.17 8.42
CA HIS A 359 -12.29 36.22 9.52
C HIS A 359 -12.83 34.85 9.11
N ASP A 360 -14.06 34.82 8.59
CA ASP A 360 -14.76 33.57 8.25
C ASP A 360 -14.10 32.84 7.06
N HIS A 361 -13.58 33.58 6.09
CA HIS A 361 -12.76 32.99 5.02
C HIS A 361 -11.55 32.24 5.58
N LYS A 362 -10.80 32.85 6.51
CA LYS A 362 -9.62 32.20 7.13
C LYS A 362 -10.04 31.00 7.99
N ALA A 363 -11.11 31.13 8.76
CA ALA A 363 -11.63 30.06 9.60
C ALA A 363 -12.07 28.84 8.76
N VAL A 364 -12.79 29.06 7.66
CA VAL A 364 -13.24 27.97 6.77
C VAL A 364 -12.07 27.26 6.09
N ILE A 365 -11.04 28.00 5.65
CA ILE A 365 -9.81 27.38 5.13
C ILE A 365 -9.14 26.53 6.22
N GLN A 366 -8.99 27.05 7.43
CA GLN A 366 -8.38 26.31 8.53
C GLN A 366 -9.19 25.05 8.89
N LEU A 367 -10.52 25.15 8.92
CA LEU A 367 -11.40 24.01 9.12
C LEU A 367 -11.20 22.99 7.99
N PHE A 368 -11.20 23.41 6.72
CA PHE A 368 -11.00 22.54 5.58
C PHE A 368 -9.65 21.79 5.63
N GLU A 369 -8.57 22.48 5.99
CA GLU A 369 -7.23 21.87 6.17
C GLU A 369 -7.17 20.88 7.35
N GLY A 370 -8.08 21.02 8.34
CA GLY A 370 -8.19 20.09 9.46
C GLY A 370 -8.82 18.74 9.10
N PHE A 371 -9.51 18.63 7.95
CA PHE A 371 -10.12 17.38 7.52
C PHE A 371 -9.07 16.46 6.90
N SER A 372 -9.27 15.15 7.04
CA SER A 372 -8.46 14.20 6.30
C SER A 372 -8.74 14.37 4.79
N LYS A 373 -7.69 14.34 3.95
CA LYS A 373 -7.89 14.38 2.48
C LYS A 373 -8.79 13.27 1.98
N HIS A 374 -8.75 12.12 2.66
CA HIS A 374 -9.66 11.02 2.41
C HIS A 374 -11.13 11.47 2.46
N ASP A 375 -11.51 12.17 3.54
CA ASP A 375 -12.88 12.64 3.71
C ASP A 375 -13.20 13.77 2.73
N LEU A 376 -12.25 14.65 2.44
CA LEU A 376 -12.42 15.75 1.47
C LEU A 376 -12.63 15.23 0.04
N PHE A 377 -11.90 14.19 -0.38
CA PHE A 377 -12.08 13.58 -1.70
C PHE A 377 -13.43 12.87 -1.80
N ALA A 378 -13.79 12.07 -0.79
CA ALA A 378 -15.01 11.25 -0.81
C ALA A 378 -16.30 12.07 -0.70
N ALA A 379 -16.26 13.25 -0.09
CA ALA A 379 -17.44 14.06 0.14
C ALA A 379 -17.90 14.84 -1.11
N PRO A 380 -19.21 14.86 -1.42
CA PRO A 380 -19.76 15.87 -2.34
C PRO A 380 -19.54 17.29 -1.79
N THR A 381 -19.34 18.26 -2.68
CA THR A 381 -19.06 19.66 -2.30
C THR A 381 -20.12 20.27 -1.38
N ASP A 382 -21.41 20.04 -1.67
CA ASP A 382 -22.51 20.55 -0.84
C ASP A 382 -22.54 19.94 0.57
N ALA A 383 -22.14 18.67 0.70
CA ALA A 383 -22.04 18.03 2.00
C ALA A 383 -20.89 18.65 2.82
N LEU A 384 -19.72 18.87 2.19
CA LEU A 384 -18.60 19.59 2.82
C LEU A 384 -19.01 21.00 3.22
N ARG A 385 -19.73 21.72 2.35
CA ARG A 385 -20.23 23.07 2.66
C ARG A 385 -21.06 23.06 3.94
N SER A 386 -22.05 22.17 4.02
CA SER A 386 -22.92 22.02 5.19
C SER A 386 -22.16 21.65 6.46
N GLU A 387 -21.16 20.76 6.35
CA GLU A 387 -20.28 20.38 7.46
C GLU A 387 -19.44 21.58 7.93
N LEU A 388 -18.75 22.28 7.02
CA LEU A 388 -17.87 23.42 7.33
C LEU A 388 -18.64 24.60 7.91
N MET A 389 -19.76 25.02 7.30
CA MET A 389 -20.59 26.10 7.86
C MET A 389 -21.21 25.69 9.19
N GLY A 390 -21.56 24.40 9.31
CA GLY A 390 -22.00 23.83 10.57
C GLY A 390 -20.94 23.93 11.66
N LEU A 391 -19.67 23.67 11.35
CA LEU A 391 -18.55 23.81 12.29
C LEU A 391 -18.24 25.28 12.60
N LEU A 392 -18.23 26.15 11.59
CA LEU A 392 -18.00 27.58 11.75
C LEU A 392 -19.01 28.19 12.75
N SER A 393 -20.30 27.84 12.62
CA SER A 393 -21.35 28.29 13.55
C SER A 393 -21.17 27.82 15.01
N LEU A 394 -20.34 26.79 15.24
CA LEU A 394 -20.05 26.26 16.58
C LEU A 394 -18.84 26.94 17.22
N GLU A 395 -17.99 27.64 16.48
CA GLU A 395 -16.92 28.43 17.11
C GLU A 395 -17.50 29.48 18.07
N GLU A 396 -18.69 29.99 17.76
CA GLU A 396 -19.43 30.94 18.60
C GLU A 396 -20.27 30.25 19.69
N ARG A 397 -20.48 28.93 19.61
CA ARG A 397 -21.46 28.20 20.44
C ARG A 397 -20.84 26.95 21.04
N GLN A 398 -20.76 26.87 22.37
CA GLN A 398 -20.25 25.69 23.10
C GLN A 398 -21.18 24.47 23.03
N GLN A 399 -21.51 24.00 21.83
CA GLN A 399 -22.42 22.90 21.56
C GLN A 399 -21.67 21.71 20.94
N VAL A 400 -22.17 20.51 21.25
CA VAL A 400 -21.72 19.28 20.60
C VAL A 400 -22.56 19.07 19.35
N LYS A 401 -21.93 18.75 18.23
CA LYS A 401 -22.63 18.43 16.97
C LYS A 401 -22.03 17.20 16.33
N VAL A 402 -22.91 16.37 15.77
CA VAL A 402 -22.53 15.17 15.02
C VAL A 402 -22.97 15.35 13.58
N PHE A 403 -22.04 15.18 12.65
CA PHE A 403 -22.30 15.12 11.23
C PHE A 403 -22.14 13.66 10.78
N VAL A 404 -23.11 13.16 10.03
CA VAL A 404 -23.12 11.78 9.55
C VAL A 404 -23.30 11.80 8.05
N ARG A 405 -22.36 11.19 7.33
CA ARG A 405 -22.38 11.10 5.86
C ARG A 405 -22.19 9.66 5.41
N ARG A 406 -22.94 9.24 4.40
CA ARG A 406 -22.71 7.96 3.70
C ARG A 406 -21.85 8.22 2.46
N ASP A 407 -20.90 7.33 2.20
CA ASP A 407 -20.13 7.34 0.94
C ASP A 407 -21.05 7.11 -0.28
N LEU A 408 -20.60 7.52 -1.46
CA LEU A 408 -21.32 7.42 -2.74
C LEU A 408 -21.84 6.01 -3.03
N LEU A 409 -21.03 4.99 -2.74
CA LEU A 409 -21.39 3.59 -2.94
C LEU A 409 -22.05 2.96 -1.70
N LYS A 410 -22.36 3.75 -0.67
CA LYS A 410 -22.93 3.34 0.63
C LYS A 410 -22.16 2.20 1.31
N ARG A 411 -20.84 2.15 1.09
CA ARG A 411 -19.92 1.15 1.65
C ARG A 411 -19.30 1.56 2.98
N SER A 412 -19.42 2.84 3.33
CA SER A 412 -18.94 3.40 4.58
C SER A 412 -19.82 4.56 5.03
N ILE A 413 -19.71 4.86 6.33
CA ILE A 413 -20.28 6.03 6.98
C ILE A 413 -19.11 6.82 7.56
N SER A 414 -19.07 8.12 7.32
CA SER A 414 -18.21 9.08 8.02
C SER A 414 -19.03 9.74 9.12
N ILE A 415 -18.48 9.76 10.33
CA ILE A 415 -19.06 10.40 11.50
C ILE A 415 -18.05 11.42 12.00
N LEU A 416 -18.40 12.70 11.94
CA LEU A 416 -17.60 13.79 12.49
C LEU A 416 -18.30 14.31 13.74
N VAL A 417 -17.59 14.29 14.87
CA VAL A 417 -18.09 14.80 16.15
C VAL A 417 -17.30 16.06 16.50
N SER A 418 -17.99 17.19 16.60
CA SER A 418 -17.45 18.45 17.10
C SER A 418 -17.80 18.61 18.57
N LEU A 419 -16.80 18.94 19.39
CA LEU A 419 -16.90 19.05 20.85
C LEU A 419 -16.18 20.34 21.30
N PRO A 420 -16.74 21.09 22.27
CA PRO A 420 -16.00 22.13 22.97
C PRO A 420 -14.72 21.58 23.62
N ARG A 421 -13.63 22.35 23.56
CA ARG A 421 -12.30 21.91 24.01
C ARG A 421 -12.27 21.48 25.48
N ASP A 422 -13.03 22.15 26.34
CA ASP A 422 -13.20 21.86 27.76
C ASP A 422 -13.89 20.51 28.04
N ARG A 423 -14.61 19.97 27.05
CA ARG A 423 -15.28 18.66 27.16
C ARG A 423 -14.47 17.51 26.56
N PHE A 424 -13.36 17.79 25.87
CA PHE A 424 -12.51 16.75 25.30
C PHE A 424 -11.50 16.22 26.34
N ASN A 425 -11.55 14.93 26.64
CA ASN A 425 -10.58 14.27 27.52
C ASN A 425 -10.19 12.87 27.00
N ALA A 426 -9.04 12.36 27.45
CA ALA A 426 -8.51 11.05 27.03
C ALA A 426 -9.49 9.88 27.26
N PRO A 427 -10.24 9.81 28.38
CA PRO A 427 -11.29 8.81 28.57
C PRO A 427 -12.38 8.88 27.50
N LEU A 428 -12.90 10.07 27.21
CA LEU A 428 -13.92 10.27 26.17
C LEU A 428 -13.42 9.83 24.79
N ARG A 429 -12.15 10.12 24.45
CA ARG A 429 -11.54 9.65 23.20
C ARG A 429 -11.51 8.11 23.07
N LYS A 430 -11.44 7.36 24.17
CA LYS A 430 -11.47 5.89 24.14
C LYS A 430 -12.90 5.31 24.04
N GLN A 431 -13.92 6.10 24.39
CA GLN A 431 -15.32 5.69 24.36
C GLN A 431 -15.98 5.93 22.98
N ILE A 432 -15.46 6.90 22.23
CA ILE A 432 -15.81 7.18 20.83
C ILE A 432 -14.94 6.30 19.94
#